data_AF-A0A7C5CT36-F1
#
_entry.id   AF-A0A7C5CT36-F1
#
_cell.length_a   1.000
_cell.length_b   1.000
_cell.length_c   1.000
_cell.angle_alpha   90.00
_cell.angle_beta   90.00
_cell.angle_gamma   90.00
#
_symmetry.space_group_name_H-M   'P 1'
#
loop_
_entity.id
_entity.type
_entity.pdbx_description
1 polymer ?
#
loop_
_entity_poly.entity_id
_entity_poly.type
_entity_poly.pdbx_seq_one_letter_code
_entity_poly.pdbx_strand_id
1 'polypeptide(L)'
;MIPEQQTPRTPTKRLPKLGFIYLDHVWRFFVSSNFKHWPDRIETVTYHWRNDRQAFINEVKRKKIDVLIGNIPSTAYEMFKDIAKALPDVRFIPSLESQFANKSKENVTLFCEKHDLPIPPTNIFYDKKEGLDFLEQ
;
A
#
# COMPACT_ATOMS: atom_id res chain seq x y z
N MET A 1 4.40 -1.13 -41.98
CA MET A 1 3.54 -1.91 -41.07
C MET A 1 4.30 -3.19 -40.77
N ILE A 2 5.00 -3.26 -39.64
CA ILE A 2 5.83 -4.42 -39.29
C ILE A 2 4.91 -5.39 -38.52
N PRO A 3 4.79 -6.68 -38.90
CA PRO A 3 3.95 -7.61 -38.17
C PRO A 3 4.57 -7.89 -36.80
N GLU A 4 3.78 -7.70 -35.75
CA GLU A 4 4.15 -8.02 -34.37
C GLU A 4 4.27 -9.54 -34.25
N GLN A 5 5.50 -10.05 -34.18
CA GLN A 5 5.78 -11.47 -34.01
C GLN A 5 5.35 -11.89 -32.60
N GLN A 6 4.34 -12.75 -32.52
CA GLN A 6 3.96 -13.41 -31.28
C GLN A 6 5.05 -14.41 -30.87
N THR A 7 5.87 -14.04 -29.90
CA THR A 7 6.84 -14.92 -29.27
C THR A 7 6.13 -16.10 -28.58
N PRO A 8 6.61 -17.35 -28.74
CA PRO A 8 5.96 -18.51 -28.14
C PRO A 8 5.99 -18.45 -26.60
N ARG A 9 4.82 -18.63 -25.97
CA ARG A 9 4.66 -18.63 -24.51
C ARG A 9 5.34 -19.87 -23.91
N THR A 10 6.39 -19.66 -23.13
CA THR A 10 7.07 -20.64 -22.27
C THR A 10 6.06 -21.30 -21.30
N PRO A 11 6.27 -22.52 -20.77
CA PRO A 11 5.28 -23.25 -19.96
C PRO A 11 4.74 -22.37 -18.84
N THR A 12 3.42 -22.23 -18.80
CA THR A 12 2.68 -21.21 -18.06
C THR A 12 2.92 -21.32 -16.56
N LYS A 13 3.88 -20.55 -16.04
CA LYS A 13 3.96 -20.25 -14.61
C LYS A 13 2.64 -19.57 -14.24
N ARG A 14 1.85 -20.21 -13.37
CA ARG A 14 0.55 -19.69 -12.93
C ARG A 14 0.75 -18.26 -12.39
N LEU A 15 -0.03 -17.31 -12.89
CA LEU A 15 0.04 -15.93 -12.44
C LEU A 15 -0.47 -15.83 -10.99
N PRO A 16 0.05 -14.88 -10.19
CA PRO A 16 -0.41 -14.70 -8.82
C PRO A 16 -1.86 -14.22 -8.81
N LYS A 17 -2.64 -14.72 -7.87
CA LYS A 17 -4.00 -14.25 -7.65
C LYS A 17 -3.98 -12.88 -6.98
N LEU A 18 -4.46 -11.87 -7.70
CA LEU A 18 -4.49 -10.49 -7.24
C LEU A 18 -5.72 -10.20 -6.38
N GLY A 19 -5.55 -9.38 -5.35
CA GLY A 19 -6.63 -8.83 -4.53
C GLY A 19 -6.43 -7.34 -4.30
N PHE A 20 -7.48 -6.55 -4.49
CA PHE A 20 -7.50 -5.14 -4.09
C PHE A 20 -7.93 -4.99 -2.63
N ILE A 21 -7.17 -4.22 -1.87
CA ILE A 21 -7.52 -3.82 -0.51
C ILE A 21 -8.43 -2.59 -0.60
N TYR A 22 -9.64 -2.72 -0.07
CA TYR A 22 -10.55 -1.60 0.19
C TYR A 22 -10.68 -1.41 1.69
N LEU A 23 -10.91 -0.16 2.10
CA LEU A 23 -11.16 0.20 3.49
C LEU A 23 -12.52 0.90 3.50
N ASP A 24 -13.44 0.49 4.37
CA ASP A 24 -14.83 1.01 4.39
C ASP A 24 -14.93 2.54 4.50
N HIS A 25 -13.97 3.19 5.17
CA HIS A 25 -13.90 4.64 5.37
C HIS A 25 -12.98 5.37 4.39
N VAL A 26 -12.38 4.68 3.42
CA VAL A 26 -11.51 5.31 2.43
C VAL A 26 -11.97 5.04 1.02
N TRP A 27 -11.88 6.07 0.16
CA TRP A 27 -12.27 5.97 -1.24
C TRP A 27 -11.53 4.82 -1.94
N ARG A 28 -12.16 4.28 -2.99
CA ARG A 28 -11.59 3.21 -3.83
C ARG A 28 -10.22 3.66 -4.35
N PHE A 29 -9.16 3.02 -3.90
CA PHE A 29 -7.80 3.37 -4.30
C PHE A 29 -7.40 2.82 -5.67
N PHE A 30 -8.10 1.80 -6.17
CA PHE A 30 -7.74 1.10 -7.41
C PHE A 30 -8.94 0.92 -8.32
N VAL A 31 -8.71 1.14 -9.62
CA VAL A 31 -9.68 0.90 -10.69
C VAL A 31 -9.16 -0.27 -11.52
N SER A 32 -10.01 -1.26 -11.77
CA SER A 32 -9.68 -2.45 -12.56
C SER A 32 -9.22 -2.14 -13.99
N SER A 33 -9.51 -0.93 -14.50
CA SER A 33 -9.09 -0.44 -15.81
C SER A 33 -7.56 -0.39 -16.00
N ASN A 34 -6.78 -0.40 -14.93
CA ASN A 34 -5.31 -0.49 -15.01
C ASN A 34 -4.82 -1.90 -15.32
N PHE A 35 -5.71 -2.90 -15.32
CA PHE A 35 -5.40 -4.32 -15.46
C PHE A 35 -6.13 -4.96 -16.66
N LYS A 36 -6.40 -4.19 -17.73
CA LYS A 36 -7.21 -4.62 -18.90
C LYS A 36 -6.79 -5.94 -19.54
N HIS A 37 -5.52 -6.32 -19.44
CA HIS A 37 -4.97 -7.55 -20.02
C HIS A 37 -4.61 -8.61 -18.97
N TRP A 38 -4.97 -8.39 -17.71
CA TRP A 38 -4.78 -9.42 -16.69
C TRP A 38 -5.78 -10.56 -16.94
N PRO A 39 -5.31 -11.81 -17.09
CA PRO A 39 -6.17 -12.89 -17.58
C PRO A 39 -7.13 -13.43 -16.52
N ASP A 40 -6.79 -13.28 -15.24
CA ASP A 40 -7.59 -13.78 -14.13
C ASP A 40 -8.50 -12.68 -13.54
N ARG A 41 -9.58 -13.08 -12.88
CA ARG A 41 -10.39 -12.12 -12.12
C ARG A 41 -9.60 -11.61 -10.91
N ILE A 42 -9.53 -10.29 -10.76
CA ILE A 42 -8.97 -9.65 -9.56
C ILE A 42 -10.01 -9.68 -8.44
N GLU A 43 -9.63 -10.19 -7.28
CA GLU A 43 -10.48 -10.23 -6.09
C GLU A 43 -10.55 -8.85 -5.42
N THR A 44 -11.59 -8.64 -4.63
CA THR A 44 -11.75 -7.46 -3.79
C THR A 44 -11.90 -7.92 -2.36
N VAL A 45 -11.10 -7.40 -1.44
CA VAL A 45 -11.22 -7.64 0.00
C VAL A 45 -11.39 -6.30 0.70
N THR A 46 -12.34 -6.23 1.62
CA THR A 46 -12.63 -5.01 2.36
C THR A 46 -12.23 -5.22 3.80
N TYR A 47 -11.37 -4.35 4.32
CA TYR A 47 -11.10 -4.29 5.74
C TYR A 47 -12.06 -3.29 6.38
N HIS A 48 -12.84 -3.77 7.36
CA HIS A 48 -13.74 -2.94 8.13
C HIS A 48 -13.06 -2.40 9.39
N TRP A 49 -13.26 -1.13 9.70
CA TRP A 49 -12.68 -0.57 10.92
C TRP A 49 -13.49 -1.08 12.13
N ARG A 50 -12.81 -1.30 13.27
CA ARG A 50 -13.30 -1.89 14.53
C ARG A 50 -13.30 -3.43 14.59
N ASN A 51 -12.11 -3.99 14.82
CA ASN A 51 -11.86 -5.39 15.20
C ASN A 51 -12.05 -6.45 14.10
N ASP A 52 -12.08 -6.05 12.84
CA ASP A 52 -12.28 -6.94 11.69
C ASP A 52 -11.01 -7.65 11.19
N ARG A 53 -9.89 -7.52 11.91
CA ARG A 53 -8.59 -8.07 11.50
C ARG A 53 -8.67 -9.57 11.15
N GLN A 54 -9.32 -10.36 12.00
CA GLN A 54 -9.39 -11.80 11.79
C GLN A 54 -10.29 -12.17 10.60
N ALA A 55 -11.40 -11.46 10.41
CA ALA A 55 -12.28 -11.72 9.28
C ALA A 55 -11.60 -11.34 7.96
N PHE A 56 -10.87 -10.22 7.92
CA PHE A 56 -10.04 -9.85 6.77
C PHE A 56 -9.00 -10.93 6.45
N ILE A 57 -8.22 -11.39 7.43
CA ILE A 57 -7.23 -12.47 7.25
C ILE A 57 -7.89 -13.74 6.71
N ASN A 58 -9.04 -14.13 7.27
CA ASN A 58 -9.78 -15.30 6.84
C ASN A 58 -10.30 -15.15 5.41
N GLU A 59 -10.75 -13.96 5.02
CA GLU A 59 -11.22 -13.67 3.67
C GLU A 59 -10.07 -13.78 2.65
N VAL A 60 -8.90 -13.20 2.97
CA VAL A 60 -7.70 -13.28 2.13
C VAL A 60 -7.28 -14.74 1.92
N LYS A 61 -7.24 -15.53 3.00
CA LYS A 61 -6.92 -16.97 2.94
C LYS A 61 -7.97 -17.75 2.16
N ARG A 62 -9.26 -17.51 2.40
CA ARG A 62 -10.38 -18.16 1.70
C ARG A 62 -10.33 -17.89 0.19
N LYS A 63 -10.01 -16.67 -0.21
CA LYS A 63 -9.88 -16.27 -1.62
C LYS A 63 -8.57 -16.71 -2.25
N LYS A 64 -7.59 -17.20 -1.46
CA LYS A 64 -6.26 -17.63 -1.91
C LYS A 64 -5.53 -16.53 -2.68
N ILE A 65 -5.55 -15.32 -2.12
CA ILE A 65 -4.88 -14.16 -2.73
C ILE A 65 -3.39 -14.27 -2.47
N ASP A 66 -2.58 -14.14 -3.51
CA ASP A 66 -1.12 -14.17 -3.42
C ASP A 66 -0.54 -12.76 -3.31
N VAL A 67 -1.22 -11.77 -3.90
CA VAL A 67 -0.77 -10.37 -3.92
C VAL A 67 -1.92 -9.44 -3.56
N LEU A 68 -1.73 -8.67 -2.50
CA LEU A 68 -2.63 -7.60 -2.08
C LEU A 68 -2.13 -6.24 -2.56
N ILE A 69 -2.97 -5.55 -3.33
CA ILE A 69 -2.66 -4.23 -3.90
C ILE A 69 -3.54 -3.19 -3.20
N GLY A 70 -2.90 -2.23 -2.53
CA GLY A 70 -3.59 -1.36 -1.58
C GLY A 70 -2.67 -0.31 -0.98
N ASN A 71 -3.10 0.95 -0.97
CA ASN A 71 -2.48 1.95 -0.10
C ASN A 71 -3.09 1.80 1.30
N ILE A 72 -2.25 1.75 2.32
CA ILE A 72 -2.65 1.57 3.71
C ILE A 72 -2.54 2.93 4.40
N PRO A 73 -3.63 3.45 4.96
CA PRO A 73 -3.61 4.73 5.64
C PRO A 73 -2.75 4.63 6.89
N SER A 74 -2.13 5.76 7.25
CA SER A 74 -1.25 5.88 8.41
C SER A 74 -1.88 5.37 9.70
N THR A 75 -3.18 5.60 9.88
CA THR A 75 -3.97 5.17 11.05
C THR A 75 -4.16 3.65 11.14
N ALA A 76 -4.04 2.90 10.04
CA ALA A 76 -4.15 1.44 10.02
C ALA A 76 -2.79 0.73 9.94
N TYR A 77 -1.69 1.47 9.78
CA TYR A 77 -0.38 0.92 9.45
C TYR A 77 0.10 -0.17 10.42
N GLU A 78 0.02 0.08 11.73
CA GLU A 78 0.43 -0.91 12.74
C GLU A 78 -0.44 -2.17 12.70
N MET A 79 -1.74 -2.02 12.43
CA MET A 79 -2.62 -3.18 12.29
C MET A 79 -2.27 -4.00 11.04
N PHE A 80 -1.93 -3.34 9.93
CA PHE A 80 -1.54 -4.05 8.71
C PHE A 80 -0.19 -4.74 8.84
N LYS A 81 0.73 -4.26 9.71
CA LYS A 81 1.93 -5.01 10.07
C LYS A 81 1.59 -6.34 10.76
N ASP A 82 0.61 -6.34 11.67
CA ASP A 82 0.15 -7.57 12.30
C ASP A 82 -0.56 -8.50 11.31
N ILE A 83 -1.36 -7.95 10.39
CA ILE A 83 -2.00 -8.71 9.30
C ILE A 83 -0.96 -9.36 8.40
N ALA A 84 0.09 -8.65 8.00
CA ALA A 84 1.16 -9.18 7.16
C ALA A 84 1.93 -10.31 7.87
N LYS A 85 2.19 -10.20 9.17
CA LYS A 85 2.76 -11.31 9.96
C LYS A 85 1.87 -12.56 9.96
N ALA A 86 0.55 -12.39 9.96
CA ALA A 86 -0.42 -13.49 9.91
C ALA A 86 -0.63 -14.08 8.50
N LEU A 87 -0.09 -13.42 7.46
CA LEU A 87 -0.18 -13.74 6.04
C LEU A 87 1.21 -13.72 5.39
N PRO A 88 2.17 -14.56 5.84
CA PRO A 88 3.57 -14.48 5.41
C PRO A 88 3.76 -14.75 3.90
N ASP A 89 2.85 -15.52 3.29
CA ASP A 89 2.91 -15.88 1.86
C ASP A 89 2.24 -14.83 0.96
N VAL A 90 1.61 -13.80 1.53
CA VAL A 90 0.89 -12.77 0.78
C VAL A 90 1.77 -11.53 0.62
N ARG A 91 2.03 -11.14 -0.63
CA ARG A 91 2.81 -9.94 -0.92
C ARG A 91 1.93 -8.70 -0.94
N PHE A 92 2.32 -7.68 -0.20
CA PHE A 92 1.70 -6.35 -0.26
C PHE A 92 2.38 -5.48 -1.32
N ILE A 93 1.59 -4.77 -2.13
CA ILE A 93 2.05 -3.81 -3.13
C ILE A 93 1.27 -2.49 -2.99
N PRO A 94 1.95 -1.36 -2.71
CA PRO A 94 3.36 -1.27 -2.31
C PRO A 94 3.67 -2.06 -1.03
N SER A 95 4.94 -2.37 -0.74
CA SER A 95 5.25 -3.09 0.51
C SER A 95 4.93 -2.22 1.72
N LEU A 96 4.70 -2.82 2.89
CA LEU A 96 4.44 -2.05 4.11
C LEU A 96 5.60 -1.09 4.42
N GLU A 97 6.83 -1.57 4.27
CA GLU A 97 8.05 -0.79 4.52
C GLU A 97 8.11 0.45 3.62
N SER A 98 7.78 0.30 2.33
CA SER A 98 7.73 1.44 1.40
C SER A 98 6.65 2.46 1.75
N GLN A 99 5.58 2.02 2.44
CA GLN A 99 4.49 2.88 2.88
C GLN A 99 4.78 3.55 4.23
N PHE A 100 5.84 3.16 4.95
CA PHE A 100 6.19 3.71 6.27
C PHE A 100 6.46 5.21 6.24
N ALA A 101 7.15 5.70 5.21
CA ALA A 101 7.44 7.13 5.08
C ALA A 101 6.13 7.94 5.04
N ASN A 102 5.10 7.40 4.38
CA ASN A 102 3.79 8.04 4.27
C ASN A 102 2.94 7.98 5.56
N LYS A 103 3.48 7.41 6.66
CA LYS A 103 2.77 7.34 7.94
C LYS A 103 2.54 8.73 8.56
N SER A 104 3.44 9.68 8.35
CA SER A 104 3.27 11.06 8.83
C SER A 104 4.03 12.04 7.93
N LYS A 105 3.64 13.32 7.96
CA LYS A 105 4.38 14.38 7.26
C LYS A 105 5.82 14.50 7.76
N GLU A 106 6.01 14.32 9.06
CA GLU A 106 7.32 14.25 9.71
C GLU A 106 8.18 13.13 9.12
N ASN A 107 7.65 11.92 9.00
CA ASN A 107 8.38 10.78 8.42
C ASN A 107 8.80 11.04 6.97
N VAL A 108 7.92 11.62 6.16
CA VAL A 108 8.26 11.98 4.76
C VAL A 108 9.38 13.02 4.74
N THR A 109 9.28 14.04 5.59
CA THR A 109 10.28 15.13 5.68
C THR A 109 11.64 14.57 6.08
N LEU A 110 11.71 13.80 7.17
CA LEU A 110 12.93 13.16 7.66
C LEU A 110 13.51 12.17 6.64
N PHE A 111 12.65 11.44 5.91
CA PHE A 111 13.09 10.54 4.85
C PHE A 111 13.77 11.32 3.71
N CYS A 112 13.16 12.43 3.28
CA CYS A 112 13.72 13.27 2.23
C CYS A 112 15.05 13.91 2.65
N GLU A 113 15.14 14.47 3.85
CA GLU A 113 16.39 15.04 4.39
C GLU A 113 17.51 14.00 4.44
N LYS A 114 17.21 12.80 4.99
CA LYS A 114 18.18 11.70 5.09
C LYS A 114 18.74 11.26 3.73
N HIS A 115 17.95 11.39 2.68
CA HIS A 115 18.30 10.94 1.33
C HIS A 115 18.64 12.09 0.38
N ASP A 116 18.81 13.31 0.90
CA ASP A 116 19.11 14.52 0.11
C ASP A 116 18.12 14.73 -1.06
N LEU A 117 16.83 14.50 -0.78
CA LEU A 117 15.75 14.69 -1.74
C LEU A 117 15.19 16.11 -1.62
N PRO A 118 14.85 16.76 -2.75
CA PRO A 118 14.29 18.10 -2.73
C PRO A 118 12.92 18.11 -2.05
N ILE A 119 12.76 18.97 -1.05
CA ILE A 119 11.53 19.21 -0.30
C ILE A 119 11.28 20.71 -0.13
N PRO A 120 10.02 21.14 0.03
CA PRO A 120 9.74 22.50 0.46
C PRO A 120 10.40 22.77 1.82
N PRO A 121 10.85 24.02 2.10
CA PRO A 121 11.35 24.40 3.42
C PRO A 121 10.35 24.00 4.50
N THR A 122 10.75 23.05 5.34
CA THR A 122 9.89 22.43 6.35
C THR A 122 10.71 22.28 7.62
N ASN A 123 10.20 22.81 8.73
CA ASN A 123 10.84 22.74 10.03
C ASN A 123 9.92 21.97 10.98
N ILE A 124 10.48 21.02 11.72
CA ILE A 124 9.76 20.17 12.67
C ILE A 124 10.07 20.67 14.08
N PHE A 125 9.04 21.04 14.83
CA PHE A 125 9.16 21.48 16.23
C PHE A 125 8.36 20.54 17.12
N TYR A 126 8.99 20.05 18.18
CA TYR A 126 8.33 19.25 19.22
C TYR A 126 7.87 20.11 20.40
N ASP A 127 8.55 21.24 20.62
CA ASP A 127 8.15 22.25 21.59
C ASP A 127 7.31 23.35 20.93
N LYS A 128 6.19 23.69 21.58
CA LYS A 128 5.24 24.68 21.05
C LYS A 128 5.83 26.09 21.05
N LYS A 129 6.63 26.43 22.07
CA LYS A 129 7.25 27.75 22.17
C LYS A 129 8.28 27.93 21.06
N GLU A 130 9.15 26.94 20.84
CA GLU A 130 10.12 26.96 19.73
C GLU A 130 9.44 27.16 18.37
N GLY A 131 8.33 26.45 18.15
CA GLY A 131 7.55 26.61 16.91
C GLY A 131 6.89 28.00 16.77
N LEU A 132 6.50 28.64 17.87
CA LEU A 132 5.97 30.01 17.85
C LEU A 132 7.09 31.04 17.62
N ASP A 133 8.22 30.87 18.31
CA ASP A 133 9.38 31.75 18.18
C ASP A 133 9.95 31.72 16.74
N PHE A 134 9.81 30.60 16.01
CA PHE A 134 10.17 30.50 14.59
C PHE A 134 9.24 31.29 13.66
N LEU A 135 7.96 31.45 14.01
CA LEU A 135 7.00 32.19 13.18
C LEU A 135 7.18 33.71 13.27
N GLU A 136 7.86 34.20 14.30
CA GLU A 136 8.12 35.63 14.51
C GLU A 136 9.43 36.13 13.86
N GLN A 137 10.21 35.24 13.23
CA GLN A 137 11.46 35.54 12.50
C GLN A 137 11.21 35.93 11.05
#